data_AF-A0A0N5ADX3-F1
#
_entry.id   AF-A0A0N5ADX3-F1
#
_cell.length_a   1.000
_cell.length_b   1.000
_cell.length_c   1.000
_cell.angle_alpha   90.00
_cell.angle_beta   90.00
_cell.angle_gamma   90.00
#
_symmetry.space_group_name_H-M   'P 1'
#
loop_
_entity.id
_entity.type
_entity.pdbx_description
1 polymer ?
#
loop_
_entity_poly.entity_id
_entity_poly.type
_entity_poly.pdbx_seq_one_letter_code
_entity_poly.pdbx_strand_id
1 'polypeptide(L)'
;MNRTVCQELFTWECDDISCCESYRFRVLLLFTSIALIVLAVIVALIWLSFEFRPSYRKSFNRLKKAEEKPVSDVKERSFEEARYLRRMSEAK
;
A
#
# COMPACT_ATOMS: atom_id res chain seq x y z
N MET A 1 17.61 45.65 -28.70
CA MET A 1 17.81 45.38 -27.26
C MET A 1 17.09 44.08 -26.93
N ASN A 2 17.80 42.96 -26.91
CA ASN A 2 17.24 41.68 -26.50
C ASN A 2 17.09 41.68 -24.98
N ARG A 3 15.88 41.88 -24.47
CA ARG A 3 15.57 41.59 -23.07
C ARG A 3 15.42 40.08 -22.92
N THR A 4 16.49 39.38 -22.58
CA THR A 4 16.43 38.01 -22.04
C THR A 4 15.96 38.11 -20.59
N VAL A 5 14.66 38.35 -20.41
CA VAL A 5 14.03 38.42 -19.09
C VAL A 5 13.97 37.00 -18.54
N CYS A 6 14.49 36.78 -17.34
CA CYS A 6 14.30 35.50 -16.66
C CYS A 6 12.82 35.30 -16.35
N GLN A 7 12.31 34.09 -16.60
CA GLN A 7 10.92 33.79 -16.29
C GLN A 7 10.71 33.94 -14.78
N GLU A 8 9.87 34.89 -14.40
CA GLU A 8 9.54 35.24 -13.01
C GLU A 8 8.88 34.12 -12.21
N LEU A 9 8.58 32.97 -12.82
CA LEU A 9 7.96 31.84 -12.13
C LEU A 9 8.81 31.30 -10.97
N PHE A 10 10.12 31.62 -10.91
CA PHE A 10 11.02 31.13 -9.87
C PHE A 10 12.13 32.12 -9.43
N THR A 11 12.20 33.35 -9.95
CA THR A 11 13.38 34.24 -9.78
C THR A 11 13.03 35.64 -9.29
N TRP A 12 12.18 35.73 -8.26
CA TRP A 12 11.70 37.02 -7.71
C TRP A 12 12.80 37.95 -7.18
N GLU A 13 14.03 37.45 -6.95
CA GLU A 13 15.12 38.20 -6.31
C GLU A 13 16.41 38.37 -7.16
N CYS A 14 16.42 37.99 -8.44
CA CYS A 14 17.65 38.03 -9.26
C CYS A 14 17.48 38.67 -10.64
N ASP A 15 18.12 39.82 -10.83
CA ASP A 15 18.14 40.61 -12.09
C ASP A 15 19.31 40.18 -13.04
N ASP A 16 20.35 39.51 -12.51
CA ASP A 16 21.51 39.07 -13.28
C ASP A 16 21.35 37.68 -13.92
N ILE A 17 21.73 37.57 -15.20
CA ILE A 17 21.64 36.34 -16.02
C ILE A 17 22.40 35.16 -15.37
N SER A 18 23.54 35.43 -14.75
CA SER A 18 24.37 34.43 -14.06
C SER A 18 23.70 33.86 -12.79
N CYS A 19 22.92 34.67 -12.07
CA CYS A 19 22.15 34.20 -10.92
C CYS A 19 21.01 33.27 -11.35
N CYS A 20 20.33 33.61 -12.44
CA CYS A 20 19.20 32.85 -12.95
C CYS A 20 19.60 31.44 -13.42
N GLU A 21 20.75 31.29 -14.07
CA GLU A 21 21.27 29.98 -14.48
C GLU A 21 21.63 29.08 -13.28
N SER A 22 22.31 29.65 -12.27
CA SER A 22 22.65 28.93 -11.04
C SER A 22 21.40 28.51 -10.26
N TYR A 23 20.41 29.40 -10.15
CA TYR A 23 19.15 29.12 -9.45
C TYR A 23 18.34 28.04 -10.17
N ARG A 24 18.23 28.11 -11.49
CA ARG A 24 17.57 27.09 -12.32
C ARG A 24 18.23 25.72 -12.12
N PHE A 25 19.55 25.66 -12.11
CA PHE A 25 20.28 24.40 -11.90
C PHE A 25 20.01 23.82 -10.51
N ARG A 26 20.00 24.64 -9.46
CA ARG A 26 19.66 24.21 -8.09
C ARG A 26 18.24 23.66 -8.00
N VAL A 27 17.27 24.35 -8.60
CA VAL A 27 15.86 23.92 -8.61
C VAL A 27 15.71 22.61 -9.38
N LEU A 28 16.36 22.46 -10.53
CA LEU A 28 16.36 21.21 -11.28
C LEU A 28 16.96 20.05 -10.47
N LEU A 29 18.07 20.28 -9.76
CA LEU A 29 18.66 19.28 -8.86
C LEU A 29 17.73 18.90 -7.71
N LEU A 30 17.01 19.86 -7.13
CA LEU A 30 16.02 19.58 -6.10
C LEU A 30 14.90 18.71 -6.65
N PHE A 31 14.31 19.06 -7.79
CA PHE A 31 13.27 18.26 -8.42
C PHE A 31 13.74 16.86 -8.80
N THR A 32 14.94 16.70 -9.37
CA THR A 32 15.48 15.38 -9.70
C THR A 32 15.74 14.54 -8.45
N SER A 33 16.28 15.15 -7.39
CA SER A 33 16.49 14.44 -6.11
C SER A 33 15.17 13.96 -5.49
N ILE A 34 14.14 14.81 -5.47
CA ILE A 34 12.80 14.46 -4.98
C ILE A 34 12.19 13.35 -5.85
N ALA A 35 12.31 13.46 -7.17
CA ALA A 35 11.80 12.45 -8.10
C ALA A 35 12.47 11.09 -7.88
N LEU A 36 13.78 11.06 -7.63
CA LEU A 36 14.51 9.82 -7.29
C LEU A 36 14.03 9.21 -5.98
N ILE A 37 13.79 10.04 -4.95
CA ILE A 37 13.24 9.57 -3.67
C ILE A 37 11.85 8.96 -3.88
N VAL A 38 10.97 9.65 -4.62
CA VAL A 38 9.62 9.16 -4.93
C VAL A 38 9.68 7.83 -5.70
N LEU A 39 10.56 7.72 -6.70
CA LEU A 39 10.78 6.47 -7.43
C LEU A 39 11.25 5.34 -6.51
N ALA A 40 12.20 5.61 -5.61
CA ALA A 40 12.67 4.62 -4.64
C ALA A 40 11.54 4.14 -3.72
N VAL A 41 10.67 5.05 -3.25
CA VAL A 41 9.49 4.70 -2.46
C VAL A 41 8.52 3.84 -3.27
N ILE A 42 8.24 4.19 -4.53
CA ILE A 42 7.37 3.40 -5.40
C ILE A 42 7.93 1.99 -5.59
N VAL A 43 9.22 1.87 -5.90
CA VAL A 43 9.89 0.56 -6.05
C VAL A 43 9.80 -0.24 -4.76
N ALA A 44 10.07 0.38 -3.61
CA ALA A 44 9.92 -0.27 -2.31
C ALA A 44 8.48 -0.75 -2.06
N LEU A 45 7.47 0.07 -2.37
CA LEU A 45 6.06 -0.31 -2.23
C LEU A 45 5.65 -1.44 -3.18
N ILE A 46 6.15 -1.44 -4.42
CA ILE A 46 5.91 -2.51 -5.39
C ILE A 46 6.56 -3.81 -4.89
N TRP A 47 7.80 -3.73 -4.43
CA TRP A 47 8.52 -4.87 -3.87
C TRP A 47 7.77 -5.45 -2.66
N LEU A 48 7.37 -4.57 -1.75
CA LEU A 48 6.60 -4.92 -0.57
C LEU A 48 5.24 -5.54 -0.95
N SER A 49 4.55 -4.97 -1.93
CA SER A 49 3.29 -5.51 -2.46
C SER A 49 3.48 -6.88 -3.12
N PHE A 50 4.60 -7.09 -3.80
CA PHE A 50 4.94 -8.36 -4.42
C PHE A 50 5.31 -9.42 -3.38
N GLU A 51 6.01 -9.06 -2.30
CA GLU A 51 6.29 -9.95 -1.16
C GLU A 51 5.01 -10.26 -0.36
N PHE A 52 4.15 -9.25 -0.18
CA PHE A 52 2.87 -9.42 0.49
C PHE A 52 1.84 -10.17 -0.35
N ARG A 53 1.84 -10.15 -1.69
CA ARG A 53 0.85 -10.93 -2.46
C ARG A 53 0.88 -12.46 -2.20
N PRO A 54 2.03 -13.16 -2.24
CA PRO A 54 2.09 -14.58 -1.88
C PRO A 54 1.95 -14.79 -0.37
N SER A 55 2.49 -13.90 0.46
CA SER A 55 2.43 -14.03 1.93
C SER A 55 1.04 -13.75 2.49
N TYR A 56 0.33 -12.74 1.98
CA TYR A 56 -1.05 -12.39 2.32
C TYR A 56 -2.04 -13.42 1.79
N ARG A 57 -1.83 -14.01 0.60
CA ARG A 57 -2.66 -15.15 0.15
C ARG A 57 -2.48 -16.36 1.06
N LYS A 58 -1.26 -16.63 1.55
CA LYS A 58 -1.01 -17.65 2.59
C LYS A 58 -1.61 -17.27 3.95
N SER A 59 -1.50 -16.02 4.38
CA SER A 59 -2.00 -15.54 5.67
C SER A 59 -3.53 -15.46 5.71
N PHE A 60 -4.15 -14.90 4.68
CA PHE A 60 -5.60 -14.88 4.49
C PHE A 60 -6.17 -16.29 4.34
N ASN A 61 -5.52 -17.18 3.58
CA ASN A 61 -5.97 -18.57 3.54
C ASN A 61 -5.81 -19.27 4.89
N ARG A 62 -4.79 -18.96 5.69
CA ARG A 62 -4.66 -19.49 7.06
C ARG A 62 -5.72 -18.93 8.01
N LEU A 63 -6.01 -17.63 7.93
CA LEU A 63 -7.08 -16.98 8.70
C LEU A 63 -8.44 -17.57 8.32
N LYS A 64 -8.73 -17.72 7.03
CA LYS A 64 -9.94 -18.37 6.54
C LYS A 64 -10.03 -19.83 7.01
N LYS A 65 -8.93 -20.60 6.95
CA LYS A 65 -8.90 -21.98 7.48
C LYS A 65 -9.05 -22.04 9.01
N ALA A 66 -8.57 -21.02 9.72
CA ALA A 66 -8.67 -20.90 11.18
C ALA A 66 -10.04 -20.40 11.64
N GLU A 67 -10.81 -19.73 10.79
CA GLU A 67 -12.21 -19.36 11.02
C GLU A 67 -13.18 -20.48 10.58
N GLU A 68 -12.85 -21.19 9.51
CA GLU A 68 -13.67 -22.29 8.97
C GLU A 68 -13.60 -23.55 9.86
N LYS A 69 -12.46 -23.84 10.51
CA LYS A 69 -12.31 -24.93 11.49
C LYS A 69 -13.19 -24.81 12.74
N PRO A 70 -13.23 -23.68 13.48
CA PRO A 70 -14.06 -23.54 14.66
C PRO A 70 -15.55 -23.53 14.29
N VAL A 71 -15.92 -22.95 13.14
CA VAL A 71 -17.32 -22.95 12.68
C VAL A 71 -17.77 -24.35 12.26
N SER A 72 -16.90 -25.17 11.65
CA SER A 72 -17.23 -26.55 11.29
C SER A 72 -17.38 -27.45 12.52
N ASP A 73 -16.47 -27.37 13.49
CA ASP A 73 -16.49 -28.19 14.73
C ASP A 73 -17.73 -27.85 15.58
N VAL A 74 -18.07 -26.57 15.73
CA VAL A 74 -19.29 -26.14 16.45
C VAL A 74 -20.57 -26.62 15.75
N LYS A 75 -20.60 -26.60 14.41
CA LYS A 75 -21.76 -27.06 13.64
C LYS A 75 -21.94 -28.57 13.71
N GLU A 76 -20.84 -29.31 13.75
CA GLU A 76 -20.84 -30.78 13.87
C GLU A 76 -21.36 -31.22 15.23
N ARG A 77 -20.85 -30.62 16.33
CA ARG A 77 -21.38 -30.87 17.69
C ARG A 77 -22.85 -30.52 17.84
N SER A 78 -23.28 -29.38 17.30
CA SER A 78 -24.70 -28.98 17.35
C SER A 78 -25.60 -29.99 16.61
N PHE A 79 -25.12 -30.58 15.51
CA PHE A 79 -25.87 -31.59 14.77
C PHE A 79 -25.97 -32.92 15.52
N GLU A 80 -24.89 -33.31 16.21
CA GLU A 80 -24.88 -34.49 17.06
C GLU A 80 -25.82 -34.35 18.26
N GLU A 81 -25.81 -33.19 18.94
CA GLU A 81 -26.71 -32.88 20.05
C GLU A 81 -28.18 -32.89 19.60
N ALA A 82 -28.50 -32.25 18.47
CA ALA A 82 -29.86 -32.26 17.92
C ALA A 82 -30.32 -33.69 17.55
N ARG A 83 -29.43 -34.52 17.03
CA ARG A 83 -29.71 -35.93 16.69
C ARG A 83 -29.88 -36.80 17.94
N TYR A 84 -29.15 -36.50 19.01
CA TYR A 84 -29.30 -37.18 20.30
C TYR A 84 -30.64 -36.86 20.96
N LEU A 85 -31.03 -35.57 20.97
CA LEU A 85 -32.31 -35.12 21.52
C LEU A 85 -33.50 -35.74 20.77
N ARG A 86 -33.43 -35.86 19.44
CA ARG A 86 -34.47 -36.56 18.66
C ARG A 86 -34.63 -38.02 19.08
N ARG A 87 -33.53 -38.76 19.22
CA ARG A 87 -33.58 -40.16 19.64
C ARG A 87 -34.16 -40.31 21.05
N MET A 88 -33.85 -39.39 21.96
CA MET A 88 -34.45 -39.37 23.30
C MET A 88 -35.94 -39.00 23.27
N SER A 89 -36.38 -38.15 22.34
CA SER A 89 -37.80 -37.83 22.17
C SER A 89 -38.62 -38.95 21.54
N GLU A 90 -37.99 -39.79 20.70
CA GLU A 90 -38.64 -40.95 20.08
C GLU A 90 -38.65 -42.19 20.98
N ALA A 91 -37.74 -42.24 21.97
CA ALA A 91 -37.65 -43.32 22.97
C ALA A 91 -38.56 -43.12 24.20
N LYS A 92 -39.38 -42.06 24.20
CA LYS A 92 -40.33 -41.71 25.27
C LYS A 92 -41.76 -41.90 24.77
#